data_AF-A0A7R9UDM4-F1
#
_entry.id   AF-A0A7R9UDM4-F1
#
_cell.length_a   1.000
_cell.length_b   1.000
_cell.length_c   1.000
_cell.angle_alpha   90.00
_cell.angle_beta   90.00
_cell.angle_gamma   90.00
#
_symmetry.space_group_name_H-M   'P 1'
#
loop_
_entity.id
_entity.type
_entity.pdbx_description
1 polymer ?
#
loop_
_entity_poly.entity_id
_entity_poly.type
_entity_poly.pdbx_seq_one_letter_code
_entity_poly.pdbx_strand_id
1 'polypeptide(L)'
;DSAAAHNRDWTGQFEGNSPLILQPESTEEVAKLLRYCHEHRVGVVPQGGNTGLVGGSLAYSGEVVLSLSRMNRILELDEDGGVVTVEAGVVLEQLQEHLAPHGLVPPIDLGAKGSCQIGGVCS
;
A
#
# COMPACT_ATOMS: atom_id res chain seq x y z
N ASP A 1 -13.31 -6.36 13.33
CA ASP A 1 -12.34 -7.36 12.86
C ASP A 1 -11.46 -6.73 11.78
N SER A 2 -10.12 -6.81 11.90
CA SER A 2 -9.20 -6.11 10.97
C SER A 2 -9.28 -6.66 9.53
N ALA A 3 -9.58 -7.96 9.38
CA ALA A 3 -9.75 -8.60 8.07
C ALA A 3 -10.94 -8.06 7.27
N ALA A 4 -12.04 -7.66 7.94
CA ALA A 4 -13.22 -7.14 7.27
C ALA A 4 -12.94 -5.83 6.51
N ALA A 5 -12.03 -4.99 7.03
CA ALA A 5 -11.64 -3.74 6.39
C ALA A 5 -10.80 -3.95 5.12
N HIS A 6 -10.09 -5.07 5.02
CA HIS A 6 -9.25 -5.41 3.86
C HIS A 6 -10.03 -6.19 2.79
N ASN A 7 -11.19 -6.75 3.15
CA ASN A 7 -12.06 -7.52 2.25
C ASN A 7 -13.19 -6.68 1.64
N ARG A 8 -13.30 -5.39 1.94
CA ARG A 8 -14.28 -4.51 1.32
C ARG A 8 -13.59 -3.35 0.65
N ASP A 9 -14.01 -3.02 -0.57
CA ASP A 9 -13.43 -1.89 -1.29
C ASP A 9 -13.97 -0.54 -0.77
N TRP A 10 -13.36 0.55 -1.24
CA TRP A 10 -13.76 1.90 -0.87
C TRP A 10 -15.19 2.27 -1.29
N THR A 11 -15.65 1.78 -2.45
CA THR A 11 -17.01 2.09 -2.94
C THR A 11 -18.09 1.29 -2.19
N GLY A 12 -17.69 0.21 -1.52
CA GLY A 12 -18.57 -0.73 -0.86
C GLY A 12 -19.36 -1.62 -1.83
N GLN A 13 -19.01 -1.62 -3.13
CA GLN A 13 -19.65 -2.43 -4.18
C GLN A 13 -18.99 -3.79 -4.35
N PHE A 14 -17.72 -3.93 -3.95
CA PHE A 14 -16.96 -5.16 -4.08
C PHE A 14 -16.62 -5.73 -2.70
N GLU A 15 -16.76 -7.05 -2.58
CA GLU A 15 -16.44 -7.79 -1.36
C GLU A 15 -15.57 -9.00 -1.73
N GLY A 16 -14.41 -9.07 -1.09
CA GLY A 16 -13.46 -10.16 -1.16
C GLY A 16 -13.62 -11.12 0.01
N ASN A 17 -12.83 -12.19 -0.01
CA ASN A 17 -12.93 -13.29 0.94
C ASN A 17 -11.57 -13.79 1.43
N SER A 18 -10.57 -12.90 1.48
CA SER A 18 -9.23 -13.26 1.94
C SER A 18 -9.30 -13.89 3.34
N PRO A 19 -8.72 -15.08 3.53
CA PRO A 19 -8.67 -15.75 4.82
C PRO A 19 -7.58 -15.16 5.73
N LEU A 20 -6.63 -14.40 5.18
CA LEU A 20 -5.44 -13.95 5.89
C LEU A 20 -4.89 -12.64 5.33
N ILE A 21 -4.60 -11.71 6.24
CA ILE A 21 -3.92 -10.44 5.93
C ILE A 21 -2.49 -10.50 6.46
N LEU A 22 -1.52 -10.32 5.57
CA LEU A 22 -0.09 -10.24 5.88
C LEU A 22 0.32 -8.77 5.95
N GLN A 23 1.04 -8.38 7.01
CA GLN A 23 1.46 -6.99 7.25
C GLN A 23 2.96 -6.93 7.58
N PRO A 24 3.84 -7.08 6.57
CA PRO A 24 5.28 -7.01 6.75
C PRO A 24 5.73 -5.58 7.09
N GLU A 25 6.87 -5.46 7.75
CA GLU A 25 7.50 -4.19 8.11
C GLU A 25 8.79 -3.91 7.33
N SER A 26 9.18 -4.82 6.42
CA SER A 26 10.39 -4.67 5.62
C SER A 26 10.33 -5.42 4.29
N THR A 27 11.16 -4.99 3.35
CA THR A 27 11.36 -5.67 2.06
C THR A 27 11.82 -7.12 2.22
N GLU A 28 12.62 -7.40 3.25
CA GLU A 28 13.09 -8.77 3.56
C GLU A 28 11.93 -9.68 3.96
N GLU A 29 10.99 -9.17 4.78
CA GLU A 29 9.78 -9.92 5.15
C GLU A 29 8.87 -10.14 3.95
N VAL A 30 8.66 -9.11 3.11
CA VAL A 30 7.92 -9.25 1.84
C VAL A 30 8.54 -10.36 0.99
N ALA A 31 9.85 -10.34 0.81
CA ALA A 31 10.56 -11.34 -0.01
C ALA A 31 10.41 -12.76 0.56
N LYS A 32 10.47 -12.93 1.89
CA LYS A 32 10.23 -14.23 2.54
C LYS A 32 8.80 -14.72 2.35
N LEU A 33 7.81 -13.85 2.52
CA LEU A 33 6.39 -14.17 2.34
C LEU A 33 6.10 -14.57 0.90
N LEU A 34 6.56 -13.79 -0.08
CA LEU A 34 6.35 -14.08 -1.50
C LEU A 34 7.04 -15.39 -1.92
N ARG A 35 8.23 -15.68 -1.38
CA ARG A 35 8.91 -16.96 -1.61
C ARG A 35 8.08 -18.13 -1.09
N TYR A 36 7.57 -18.03 0.14
CA TYR A 36 6.70 -19.04 0.72
C TYR A 36 5.42 -19.24 -0.10
N CYS A 37 4.76 -18.15 -0.48
CA CYS A 37 3.55 -18.20 -1.31
C CYS A 37 3.82 -18.83 -2.67
N HIS A 38 4.96 -18.53 -3.30
CA HIS A 38 5.38 -19.12 -4.56
C HIS A 38 5.58 -20.65 -4.44
N GLU A 39 6.35 -21.09 -3.43
CA GLU A 39 6.62 -22.51 -3.18
C GLU A 39 5.33 -23.32 -2.95
N HIS A 40 4.33 -22.71 -2.31
CA HIS A 40 3.06 -23.36 -1.96
C HIS A 40 1.91 -23.05 -2.92
N ARG A 41 2.17 -22.30 -4.00
CA ARG A 41 1.15 -21.84 -4.97
C ARG A 41 -0.03 -21.10 -4.32
N VAL A 42 0.26 -20.28 -3.32
CA VAL A 42 -0.72 -19.40 -2.68
C VAL A 42 -0.81 -18.10 -3.48
N GLY A 43 -2.01 -17.74 -3.95
CA GLY A 43 -2.26 -16.46 -4.60
C GLY A 43 -2.10 -15.29 -3.62
N VAL A 44 -1.63 -14.14 -4.10
CA VAL A 44 -1.37 -12.95 -3.28
C VAL A 44 -1.97 -11.73 -3.97
N VAL A 45 -2.71 -10.92 -3.22
CA VAL A 45 -3.20 -9.61 -3.66
C VAL A 45 -2.48 -8.52 -2.86
N PRO A 46 -1.61 -7.70 -3.50
CA PRO A 46 -1.02 -6.56 -2.83
C PRO A 46 -2.09 -5.49 -2.57
N GLN A 47 -2.07 -4.92 -1.37
CA GLN A 47 -3.02 -3.89 -0.97
C GLN A 47 -2.29 -2.73 -0.29
N GLY A 48 -2.45 -1.53 -0.88
CA GLY A 48 -2.02 -0.27 -0.28
C GLY A 48 -3.14 0.34 0.56
N GLY A 49 -3.49 1.61 0.27
CA GLY A 49 -4.55 2.35 0.96
C GLY A 49 -5.99 1.84 0.73
N ASN A 50 -6.19 0.81 -0.10
CA ASN A 50 -7.51 0.27 -0.47
C ASN A 50 -8.51 1.32 -1.02
N THR A 51 -8.00 2.35 -1.72
CA THR A 51 -8.79 3.45 -2.30
C THR A 51 -9.12 3.24 -3.78
N GLY A 52 -8.82 2.07 -4.33
CA GLY A 52 -9.11 1.72 -5.73
C GLY A 52 -10.62 1.57 -5.97
N LEU A 53 -11.06 1.86 -7.21
CA LEU A 53 -12.48 1.94 -7.56
C LEU A 53 -12.97 0.78 -8.45
N VAL A 54 -12.09 -0.18 -8.75
CA VAL A 54 -12.35 -1.28 -9.71
C VAL A 54 -12.24 -2.66 -9.07
N GLY A 55 -12.18 -2.74 -7.74
CA GLY A 55 -12.09 -4.00 -6.99
C GLY A 55 -10.74 -4.73 -7.09
N GLY A 56 -9.71 -4.12 -7.71
CA GLY A 56 -8.40 -4.76 -7.92
C GLY A 56 -7.55 -4.95 -6.65
N SER A 57 -7.92 -4.30 -5.55
CA SER A 57 -7.25 -4.43 -4.25
C SER A 57 -7.79 -5.58 -3.39
N LEU A 58 -8.77 -6.35 -3.86
CA LEU A 58 -9.44 -7.40 -3.09
C LEU A 58 -9.05 -8.81 -3.57
N ALA A 59 -9.08 -9.78 -2.65
CA ALA A 59 -8.95 -11.21 -2.94
C ALA A 59 -10.34 -11.84 -3.13
N TYR A 60 -10.51 -12.67 -4.16
CA TYR A 60 -11.82 -13.26 -4.51
C TYR A 60 -11.80 -14.79 -4.52
N SER A 61 -10.63 -15.40 -4.68
CA SER A 61 -10.45 -16.85 -4.87
C SER A 61 -9.60 -17.47 -3.76
N GLY A 62 -9.65 -16.89 -2.55
CA GLY A 62 -8.86 -17.35 -1.41
C GLY A 62 -7.39 -16.92 -1.44
N GLU A 63 -7.04 -15.91 -2.24
CA GLU A 63 -5.73 -15.27 -2.16
C GLU A 63 -5.53 -14.63 -0.78
N VAL A 64 -4.28 -14.57 -0.32
CA VAL A 64 -3.92 -13.79 0.86
C VAL A 64 -3.74 -12.33 0.47
N VAL A 65 -4.10 -11.41 1.37
CA VAL A 65 -3.84 -9.98 1.15
C VAL A 65 -2.48 -9.63 1.74
N LEU A 66 -1.64 -8.95 0.97
CA LEU A 66 -0.37 -8.39 1.42
C LEU A 66 -0.52 -6.89 1.60
N SER A 67 -0.79 -6.45 2.83
CA SER A 67 -0.95 -5.04 3.18
C SER A 67 0.42 -4.40 3.44
N LEU A 68 0.74 -3.35 2.70
CA LEU A 68 2.00 -2.61 2.85
C LEU A 68 1.92 -1.50 3.91
N SER A 69 0.81 -1.42 4.66
CA SER A 69 0.51 -0.34 5.62
C SER A 69 1.55 -0.11 6.71
N ARG A 70 2.35 -1.12 7.08
CA ARG A 70 3.42 -0.99 8.09
C ARG A 70 4.78 -0.60 7.50
N MET A 71 4.92 -0.62 6.17
CA MET A 71 6.10 -0.11 5.46
C MET A 71 5.86 1.37 5.10
N ASN A 72 5.81 2.24 6.10
CA ASN A 72 5.36 3.63 5.98
C ASN A 72 6.42 4.67 6.36
N ARG A 73 7.70 4.35 6.19
CA ARG A 73 8.81 5.26 6.50
C ARG A 73 9.22 6.09 5.29
N ILE A 74 9.55 7.35 5.55
CA ILE A 74 10.33 8.19 4.65
C ILE A 74 11.81 7.92 4.95
N LEU A 75 12.57 7.53 3.93
CA LEU A 75 13.93 7.00 4.09
C LEU A 75 15.00 8.07 3.84
N GLU A 76 14.80 8.90 2.81
CA GLU A 76 15.78 9.92 2.40
C GLU A 76 15.09 11.05 1.64
N LEU A 77 15.59 12.27 1.81
CA LEU A 77 15.22 13.45 1.01
C LEU A 77 16.49 14.15 0.54
N ASP A 78 16.69 14.20 -0.77
CA ASP A 78 17.65 15.05 -1.46
C ASP A 78 16.91 16.32 -1.92
N GLU A 79 17.03 17.39 -1.14
CA GLU A 79 16.34 18.66 -1.38
C GLU A 79 16.86 19.36 -2.64
N ASP A 80 18.17 19.29 -2.89
CA ASP A 80 18.81 19.92 -4.06
C ASP A 80 18.42 19.19 -5.35
N GLY A 81 18.34 17.86 -5.29
CA GLY A 81 17.91 17.01 -6.40
C GLY A 81 16.39 16.90 -6.57
N GLY A 82 15.61 17.26 -5.55
CA GLY A 82 14.15 17.07 -5.53
C GLY A 82 13.75 15.59 -5.50
N VAL A 83 14.55 14.73 -4.89
CA VAL A 83 14.34 13.28 -4.84
C VAL A 83 13.99 12.85 -3.42
N VAL A 84 12.91 12.10 -3.27
CA VAL A 84 12.52 11.50 -1.99
C VAL A 84 12.42 9.99 -2.15
N THR A 85 13.05 9.26 -1.22
CA THR A 85 12.98 7.80 -1.13
C THR A 85 12.05 7.45 0.02
N VAL A 86 11.01 6.66 -0.27
CA VAL A 86 9.98 6.27 0.70
C VAL A 86 9.64 4.80 0.58
N GLU A 87 9.13 4.23 1.66
CA GLU A 87 8.48 2.93 1.62
C GLU A 87 7.09 3.02 0.97
N ALA A 88 6.64 1.92 0.37
CA ALA A 88 5.41 1.87 -0.44
C ALA A 88 4.12 2.21 0.34
N GLY A 89 4.10 2.01 1.65
CA GLY A 89 2.96 2.26 2.53
C GLY A 89 2.85 3.69 3.05
N VAL A 90 3.75 4.61 2.67
CA VAL A 90 3.63 6.04 3.01
C VAL A 90 2.34 6.60 2.41
N VAL A 91 1.55 7.30 3.22
CA VAL A 91 0.32 7.98 2.77
C VAL A 91 0.68 9.23 1.99
N LEU A 92 -0.02 9.50 0.88
CA LEU A 92 0.30 10.63 0.01
C LEU A 92 0.26 11.98 0.76
N GLU A 93 -0.74 12.19 1.61
CA GLU A 93 -0.84 13.40 2.44
C GLU A 93 0.33 13.54 3.41
N GLN A 94 0.77 12.45 4.06
CA GLN A 94 1.94 12.48 4.93
C GLN A 94 3.23 12.84 4.17
N LEU A 95 3.36 12.37 2.92
CA LEU A 95 4.47 12.78 2.06
C LEU A 95 4.39 14.27 1.71
N GLN A 96 3.19 14.79 1.39
CA GLN A 96 2.99 16.22 1.14
C GLN A 96 3.40 17.06 2.36
N GLU A 97 2.94 16.68 3.55
CA GLU A 97 3.26 17.35 4.81
C GLU A 97 4.77 17.31 5.11
N HIS A 98 5.44 16.20 4.83
CA HIS A 98 6.89 16.07 5.03
C HIS A 98 7.70 16.97 4.09
N LEU A 99 7.26 17.13 2.85
CA LEU A 99 7.97 17.92 1.82
C LEU A 99 7.69 19.43 1.92
N ALA A 100 6.54 19.82 2.46
CA ALA A 100 6.11 21.22 2.51
C ALA A 100 7.11 22.19 3.19
N PRO A 101 7.78 21.85 4.32
CA PRO A 101 8.79 22.70 4.94
C PRO A 101 10.00 23.00 4.04
N HIS A 102 10.27 22.13 3.06
CA HIS A 102 11.36 22.24 2.10
C HIS A 102 10.95 22.99 0.82
N GLY A 103 9.71 23.49 0.76
CA GLY A 103 9.16 24.13 -0.45
C GLY A 103 8.92 23.15 -1.61
N LEU A 104 8.92 21.85 -1.32
CA LEU A 104 8.73 20.77 -2.29
C LEU A 104 7.29 20.23 -2.22
N VAL A 105 6.82 19.68 -3.33
CA VAL A 105 5.52 19.00 -3.44
C VAL A 105 5.65 17.73 -4.27
N PRO A 106 4.93 16.65 -3.93
CA PRO A 106 4.79 15.51 -4.83
C PRO A 106 4.17 15.95 -6.17
N PRO A 107 4.54 15.33 -7.30
CA PRO A 107 4.01 15.69 -8.62
C PRO A 107 2.56 15.26 -8.83
N ILE A 108 1.91 14.67 -7.83
CA ILE A 108 0.55 14.16 -7.89
C ILE A 108 -0.23 14.55 -6.64
N ASP A 109 -1.50 14.92 -6.84
CA ASP A 109 -2.47 15.13 -5.76
C ASP A 109 -3.79 14.44 -6.14
N LEU A 110 -4.42 13.79 -5.16
CA LEU A 110 -5.60 12.95 -5.36
C LEU A 110 -6.63 13.22 -4.27
N GLY A 111 -7.92 13.11 -4.58
CA GLY A 111 -8.98 13.25 -3.57
C GLY A 111 -8.88 12.21 -2.44
N ALA A 112 -8.20 11.10 -2.67
CA ALA A 112 -7.95 10.03 -1.69
C ALA A 112 -6.64 10.20 -0.90
N LYS A 113 -5.96 11.36 -0.98
CA LYS A 113 -4.61 11.56 -0.42
C LYS A 113 -4.42 11.22 1.06
N GLY A 114 -5.47 11.35 1.87
CA GLY A 114 -5.43 11.02 3.30
C GLY A 114 -5.37 9.51 3.61
N SER A 115 -5.52 8.65 2.59
CA SER A 115 -5.46 7.19 2.78
C SER A 115 -4.78 6.43 1.64
N CYS A 116 -4.68 6.98 0.42
CA CYS A 116 -3.93 6.34 -0.64
C CYS A 116 -2.44 6.33 -0.30
N GLN A 117 -1.77 5.24 -0.66
CA GLN A 117 -0.36 5.01 -0.35
C GLN A 117 0.48 5.06 -1.62
N ILE A 118 1.72 5.54 -1.53
CA ILE A 118 2.59 5.78 -2.68
C ILE A 118 2.74 4.55 -3.58
N GLY A 119 2.90 3.36 -3.00
CA GLY A 119 3.00 2.13 -3.78
C GLY A 119 1.77 1.82 -4.62
N GLY A 120 0.57 2.13 -4.12
CA GLY A 120 -0.68 1.98 -4.86
C GLY A 120 -0.93 3.08 -5.88
N VAL A 121 -0.29 4.25 -5.72
CA VAL A 121 -0.32 5.32 -6.73
C VAL A 121 0.56 4.97 -7.94
N CYS A 122 1.64 4.23 -7.74
CA CYS A 122 2.55 3.80 -8.80
C CYS A 122 2.12 2.54 -9.56
N SER A 123 1.15 1.77 -9.05
CA SER A 123 0.75 0.46 -9.57
C SER A 123 -0.27 0.52 -10.70
#